data_AF-A0A2V9H538-F1
#
_entry.id   AF-A0A2V9H538-F1
#
_cell.length_a   1.000
_cell.length_b   1.000
_cell.length_c   1.000
_cell.angle_alpha   90.00
_cell.angle_beta   90.00
_cell.angle_gamma   90.00
#
_symmetry.space_group_name_H-M   'P 1'
#
loop_
_entity.id
_entity.type
_entity.pdbx_description
1 polymer ?
#
loop_
_entity_poly.entity_id
_entity_poly.type
_entity_poly.pdbx_seq_one_letter_code
_entity_poly.pdbx_strand_id
1 'polypeptide(L)'
;MRTLKILVLALGAMPLAAAAQQQTPLTEVVDKIVAQEQAEVQALRQYSPIVETYIQILRPSKDLGAVPNGDKYFLGRADLANGVELVPLVTGTRTKHKMFGGLGSFFSDEFLPRGFLQMIYVDTNGFDREHYKFDYVGREFLGEVRCLVFDVDPLSKGDKGRFVGRIWVEDQDYHIVRFNGGYSSRSKTSYYFSFDSWRTNDGNSEWLPAYIYSEEGDNVAVNTFKAQTRLWGYAPGRSMEEQELSKVLVETPRPVNDQTAIANDYSPLQAKRAWGRQAEDNIAAKMEQLGLMAPYGDVDKVLETVINNLEVTNNLDIQPPVRCRVLMTSTLESFTMGHTIVLSRGLVDVLPDEASLAAILAHELSHVVLGHRMGAQFAFFNRLRFDEKETLRHFGFTFTPDEEQAATQEGMDLLRRSPYKDQPGNAQFFLQA
;
A
#
# COMPACT_ATOMS: atom_id res chain seq x y z
N MET A 1 -44.07 -82.20 -27.35
CA MET A 1 -42.85 -81.44 -27.73
C MET A 1 -43.14 -79.96 -27.62
N ARG A 2 -42.14 -79.19 -27.14
CA ARG A 2 -42.07 -77.72 -26.96
C ARG A 2 -42.55 -77.18 -25.60
N THR A 3 -41.59 -77.20 -24.70
CA THR A 3 -41.45 -76.49 -23.43
C THR A 3 -41.43 -74.97 -23.63
N LEU A 4 -42.30 -74.24 -22.92
CA LEU A 4 -42.28 -72.79 -22.81
C LEU A 4 -41.51 -72.43 -21.53
N LYS A 5 -40.29 -71.92 -21.65
CA LYS A 5 -39.48 -71.46 -20.51
C LYS A 5 -39.90 -70.04 -20.14
N ILE A 6 -40.45 -69.86 -18.95
CA ILE A 6 -40.68 -68.57 -18.32
C ILE A 6 -39.33 -68.04 -17.84
N LEU A 7 -38.90 -66.91 -18.40
CA LEU A 7 -37.70 -66.20 -17.97
C LEU A 7 -38.11 -65.19 -16.89
N VAL A 8 -37.77 -65.50 -15.63
CA VAL A 8 -37.90 -64.56 -14.51
C VAL A 8 -36.72 -63.60 -14.59
N LEU A 9 -36.97 -62.32 -14.91
CA LEU A 9 -36.00 -61.25 -14.74
C LEU A 9 -35.90 -60.90 -13.24
N ALA A 10 -34.77 -61.24 -12.63
CA ALA A 10 -34.39 -60.71 -11.33
C ALA A 10 -33.88 -59.27 -11.51
N LEU A 11 -34.63 -58.29 -11.00
CA LEU A 11 -34.11 -56.93 -10.78
C LEU A 11 -33.07 -57.00 -9.66
N GLY A 12 -31.79 -57.04 -10.03
CA GLY A 12 -30.69 -56.78 -9.11
C GLY A 12 -30.65 -55.30 -8.76
N ALA A 13 -30.84 -54.98 -7.48
CA ALA A 13 -30.57 -53.66 -6.95
C ALA A 13 -29.06 -53.37 -7.07
N MET A 14 -28.68 -52.37 -7.86
CA MET A 14 -27.33 -51.82 -7.85
C MET A 14 -27.16 -50.95 -6.59
N PRO A 15 -26.05 -51.08 -5.84
CA PRO A 15 -25.83 -50.26 -4.67
C PRO A 15 -25.46 -48.84 -5.10
N LEU A 16 -26.03 -47.85 -4.41
CA LEU A 16 -25.57 -46.47 -4.36
C LEU A 16 -24.10 -46.45 -3.86
N ALA A 17 -23.14 -46.53 -4.78
CA ALA A 17 -21.72 -46.42 -4.46
C ALA A 17 -21.03 -45.26 -5.21
N ALA A 18 -21.79 -44.31 -5.76
CA ALA A 18 -21.25 -43.14 -6.46
C ALA A 18 -21.00 -41.92 -5.55
N ALA A 19 -21.51 -41.92 -4.30
CA ALA A 19 -21.38 -40.77 -3.40
C ALA A 19 -20.10 -40.78 -2.53
N ALA A 20 -19.45 -41.94 -2.35
CA ALA A 20 -18.29 -42.05 -1.45
C ALA A 20 -16.95 -41.68 -2.12
N GLN A 21 -16.83 -41.80 -3.45
CA GLN A 21 -15.57 -41.53 -4.17
C GLN A 21 -15.28 -40.04 -4.42
N GLN A 22 -16.28 -39.16 -4.37
CA GLN A 22 -16.08 -37.70 -4.50
C GLN A 22 -15.67 -37.03 -3.18
N GLN A 23 -15.97 -37.65 -2.03
CA GLN A 23 -15.64 -37.09 -0.71
C GLN A 23 -14.14 -37.14 -0.40
N THR A 24 -13.44 -38.19 -0.84
CA THR A 24 -12.00 -38.37 -0.59
C THR A 24 -11.12 -37.29 -1.25
N PRO A 25 -11.26 -36.93 -2.54
CA PRO A 25 -10.42 -35.89 -3.15
C PRO A 25 -10.72 -34.49 -2.61
N LEU A 26 -11.98 -34.18 -2.28
CA LEU A 26 -12.34 -32.89 -1.68
C LEU A 26 -11.73 -32.75 -0.28
N THR A 27 -11.76 -33.81 0.52
CA THR A 27 -11.18 -33.79 1.87
C THR A 27 -9.67 -33.58 1.81
N GLU A 28 -8.97 -34.25 0.89
CA GLU A 28 -7.54 -34.08 0.69
C GLU A 28 -7.17 -32.65 0.26
N VAL A 29 -7.97 -32.05 -0.62
CA VAL A 29 -7.80 -30.64 -1.03
C VAL A 29 -7.96 -29.70 0.16
N VAL A 30 -9.01 -29.89 0.97
CA VAL A 30 -9.24 -29.07 2.17
C VAL A 30 -8.11 -29.24 3.18
N ASP A 31 -7.59 -30.46 3.37
CA ASP A 31 -6.43 -30.69 4.23
C ASP A 31 -5.18 -29.92 3.79
N LYS A 32 -4.94 -29.84 2.47
CA LYS A 32 -3.84 -29.04 1.91
C LYS A 32 -4.06 -27.54 2.12
N ILE A 33 -5.27 -27.04 1.87
CA ILE A 33 -5.63 -25.63 2.10
C ILE A 33 -5.39 -25.25 3.57
N VAL A 34 -5.85 -26.07 4.50
CA VAL A 34 -5.70 -25.85 5.94
C VAL A 34 -4.22 -25.87 6.33
N ALA A 35 -3.46 -26.87 5.90
CA ALA A 35 -2.04 -26.96 6.19
C ALA A 35 -1.26 -25.77 5.63
N GLN A 36 -1.62 -25.32 4.42
CA GLN A 36 -0.97 -24.20 3.76
C GLN A 36 -1.27 -22.88 4.46
N GLU A 37 -2.54 -22.58 4.79
CA GLU A 37 -2.91 -21.37 5.55
C GLU A 37 -2.19 -21.34 6.90
N GLN A 38 -2.13 -22.48 7.62
CA GLN A 38 -1.42 -22.54 8.89
C GLN A 38 0.08 -22.27 8.75
N ALA A 39 0.72 -22.81 7.71
CA ALA A 39 2.12 -22.57 7.42
C ALA A 39 2.38 -21.09 7.07
N GLU A 40 1.52 -20.48 6.26
CA GLU A 40 1.61 -19.05 5.91
C GLU A 40 1.46 -18.16 7.13
N VAL A 41 0.47 -18.42 7.99
CA VAL A 41 0.29 -17.65 9.23
C VAL A 41 1.53 -17.72 10.13
N GLN A 42 2.24 -18.85 10.17
CA GLN A 42 3.51 -18.92 10.90
C GLN A 42 4.62 -18.17 10.20
N ALA A 43 4.74 -18.28 8.87
CA ALA A 43 5.74 -17.56 8.09
C ALA A 43 5.57 -16.04 8.20
N LEU A 44 4.33 -15.54 8.22
CA LEU A 44 4.04 -14.11 8.33
C LEU A 44 4.63 -13.44 9.57
N ARG A 45 4.83 -14.20 10.66
CA ARG A 45 5.41 -13.69 11.91
C ARG A 45 6.82 -13.13 11.75
N GLN A 46 7.55 -13.54 10.71
CA GLN A 46 8.90 -13.03 10.46
C GLN A 46 8.92 -11.61 9.88
N TYR A 47 7.76 -11.11 9.43
CA TYR A 47 7.67 -9.87 8.66
C TYR A 47 7.20 -8.68 9.49
N SER A 48 7.61 -7.50 9.04
CA SER A 48 7.21 -6.23 9.64
C SER A 48 6.85 -5.19 8.57
N PRO A 49 5.76 -5.41 7.82
CA PRO A 49 5.39 -4.56 6.70
C PRO A 49 4.93 -3.17 7.15
N ILE A 50 5.02 -2.20 6.23
CA ILE A 50 4.32 -0.93 6.35
C ILE A 50 2.83 -1.18 6.12
N VAL A 51 2.01 -0.54 6.94
CA VAL A 51 0.55 -0.61 6.90
C VAL A 51 -0.01 0.79 6.80
N GLU A 52 -0.75 1.04 5.74
CA GLU A 52 -1.51 2.25 5.51
C GLU A 52 -3.00 1.93 5.60
N THR A 53 -3.77 2.73 6.33
CA THR A 53 -5.23 2.58 6.41
C THR A 53 -5.90 3.93 6.23
N TYR A 54 -6.72 4.03 5.18
CA TYR A 54 -7.59 5.16 4.92
C TYR A 54 -9.04 4.77 5.22
N ILE A 55 -9.77 5.62 5.94
CA ILE A 55 -11.17 5.42 6.30
C ILE A 55 -11.95 6.67 5.92
N GLN A 56 -12.92 6.52 5.04
CA GLN A 56 -13.89 7.56 4.72
C GLN A 56 -15.17 7.31 5.51
N ILE A 57 -15.54 8.27 6.35
CA ILE A 57 -16.79 8.25 7.11
C ILE A 57 -17.86 8.90 6.25
N LEU A 58 -19.01 8.25 6.14
CA LEU A 58 -20.14 8.70 5.36
C LEU A 58 -21.30 9.07 6.30
N ARG A 59 -22.06 10.08 5.89
CA ARG A 59 -23.35 10.40 6.51
C ARG A 59 -24.47 10.26 5.48
N PRO A 60 -25.66 9.79 5.89
CA PRO A 60 -26.81 9.80 5.02
C PRO A 60 -27.25 11.24 4.69
N SER A 61 -27.58 11.47 3.44
CA SER A 61 -28.11 12.70 2.86
C SER A 61 -29.40 12.39 2.12
N LYS A 62 -30.45 13.17 2.37
CA LYS A 62 -31.78 12.95 1.77
C LYS A 62 -31.78 13.10 0.25
N ASP A 63 -30.87 13.91 -0.29
CA ASP A 63 -30.85 14.27 -1.71
C ASP A 63 -29.76 13.54 -2.51
N LEU A 64 -28.67 13.11 -1.85
CA LEU A 64 -27.46 12.57 -2.49
C LEU A 64 -27.09 11.15 -2.00
N GLY A 65 -27.94 10.48 -1.22
CA GLY A 65 -27.65 9.15 -0.69
C GLY A 65 -26.66 9.20 0.48
N ALA A 66 -25.40 8.86 0.27
CA ALA A 66 -24.36 8.94 1.29
C ALA A 66 -23.29 9.96 0.87
N VAL A 67 -22.98 10.92 1.74
CA VAL A 67 -21.98 11.96 1.48
C VAL A 67 -20.82 11.88 2.47
N PRO A 68 -19.59 12.22 2.07
CA PRO A 68 -18.44 12.26 2.97
C PRO A 68 -18.71 13.14 4.21
N ASN A 69 -18.30 12.65 5.37
CA ASN A 69 -18.44 13.30 6.68
C ASN A 69 -17.10 13.33 7.45
N GLY A 70 -15.99 13.28 6.71
CA GLY A 70 -14.64 13.29 7.24
C GLY A 70 -13.93 11.96 7.03
N ASP A 71 -12.61 12.03 7.07
CA ASP A 71 -11.74 10.91 6.78
C ASP A 71 -10.75 10.68 7.93
N LYS A 72 -10.23 9.46 8.04
CA LYS A 72 -9.14 9.10 8.94
C LYS A 72 -8.03 8.43 8.15
N TYR A 73 -6.79 8.72 8.54
CA TYR A 73 -5.60 8.17 7.92
C TYR A 73 -4.65 7.64 8.99
N PHE A 74 -4.14 6.44 8.76
CA PHE A 74 -3.18 5.77 9.62
C PHE A 74 -2.03 5.24 8.78
N LEU A 75 -0.79 5.48 9.23
CA LEU A 75 0.41 4.91 8.66
C LEU A 75 1.29 4.37 9.78
N GLY A 76 1.65 3.10 9.70
CA GLY A 76 2.43 2.41 10.72
C GLY A 76 3.25 1.27 10.17
N ARG A 77 4.08 0.67 11.02
CA ARG A 77 4.75 -0.60 10.76
C ARG A 77 4.07 -1.68 11.60
N ALA A 78 3.69 -2.79 10.99
CA ALA A 78 3.18 -3.94 11.73
C ALA A 78 4.34 -4.73 12.34
N ASP A 79 4.15 -5.24 13.54
CA ASP A 79 4.94 -6.35 14.10
C ASP A 79 4.04 -7.58 14.10
N LEU A 80 4.28 -8.50 13.15
CA LEU A 80 3.49 -9.72 13.01
C LEU A 80 3.98 -10.85 13.94
N ALA A 81 5.14 -10.70 14.57
CA ALA A 81 5.70 -11.71 15.48
C ALA A 81 4.94 -11.74 16.80
N ASN A 82 4.65 -10.55 17.35
CA ASN A 82 3.92 -10.37 18.61
C ASN A 82 2.39 -10.37 18.43
N GLY A 83 1.91 -10.88 17.29
CA GLY A 83 0.50 -10.88 16.91
C GLY A 83 0.17 -9.68 16.02
N VAL A 84 -0.97 -9.03 16.25
CA VAL A 84 -1.38 -7.86 15.47
C VAL A 84 -1.06 -6.62 16.28
N GLU A 85 0.16 -6.10 16.15
CA GLU A 85 0.55 -4.81 16.73
C GLU A 85 0.95 -3.84 15.62
N LEU A 86 0.32 -2.66 15.60
CA LEU A 86 0.64 -1.61 14.65
C LEU A 86 1.38 -0.51 15.39
N VAL A 87 2.63 -0.28 15.02
CA VAL A 87 3.47 0.79 15.52
C VAL A 87 3.23 2.02 14.66
N PRO A 88 2.60 3.09 15.17
CA PRO A 88 2.37 4.29 14.37
C PRO A 88 3.71 4.92 13.98
N LEU A 89 3.92 5.16 12.68
CA LEU A 89 5.10 5.88 12.20
C LEU A 89 4.92 7.40 12.27
N VAL A 90 3.66 7.85 12.38
CA VAL A 90 3.30 9.25 12.59
C VAL A 90 2.53 9.34 13.90
N THR A 91 3.08 10.05 14.89
CA THR A 91 2.32 10.42 16.09
C THR A 91 2.39 11.93 16.22
N GLY A 92 1.26 12.60 16.05
CA GLY A 92 1.20 14.05 16.11
C GLY A 92 1.80 14.57 17.42
N THR A 93 2.60 15.63 17.30
CA THR A 93 3.13 16.42 18.40
C THR A 93 1.98 16.90 19.29
N ARG A 94 2.01 16.55 20.58
CA ARG A 94 1.16 17.17 21.60
C ARG A 94 1.57 18.63 21.77
N THR A 95 1.09 19.52 20.92
CA THR A 95 1.23 20.96 21.12
C THR A 95 -0.05 21.49 21.76
N LYS A 96 0.03 21.79 23.06
CA LYS A 96 -1.05 22.43 23.84
C LYS A 96 -1.26 23.87 23.34
N HIS A 97 -2.07 24.09 22.32
CA HIS A 97 -2.67 25.41 22.10
C HIS A 97 -4.09 25.30 21.53
N LYS A 98 -5.05 25.86 22.27
CA LYS A 98 -6.39 26.19 21.78
C LYS A 98 -6.23 27.14 20.58
N MET A 99 -6.57 26.68 19.39
CA MET A 99 -6.93 27.53 18.24
C MET A 99 -8.14 26.89 17.56
N PHE A 100 -9.16 27.71 17.35
CA PHE A 100 -10.43 27.38 16.71
C PHE A 100 -10.21 27.10 15.22
N GLY A 101 -10.83 26.03 14.70
CA GLY A 101 -11.09 25.83 13.28
C GLY A 101 -10.31 24.69 12.63
N GLY A 102 -11.01 23.57 12.39
CA GLY A 102 -10.66 22.54 11.40
C GLY A 102 -9.47 21.64 11.72
N LEU A 103 -9.68 20.32 11.66
CA LEU A 103 -8.65 19.25 11.74
C LEU A 103 -7.99 19.07 13.11
N GLY A 104 -8.69 18.38 14.01
CA GLY A 104 -8.08 17.97 15.29
C GLY A 104 -9.02 17.21 16.20
N SER A 105 -9.38 15.98 15.82
CA SER A 105 -9.92 14.99 16.77
C SER A 105 -9.29 13.63 16.47
N PHE A 106 -8.05 13.46 16.93
CA PHE A 106 -7.35 12.19 16.84
C PHE A 106 -7.74 11.35 18.06
N PHE A 107 -8.18 10.11 17.77
CA PHE A 107 -8.67 9.06 18.68
C PHE A 107 -10.12 9.21 19.14
N SER A 108 -11.08 8.90 18.25
CA SER A 108 -12.33 8.27 18.70
C SER A 108 -12.08 6.77 18.80
N ASP A 109 -12.49 6.15 19.92
CA ASP A 109 -12.41 4.71 20.22
C ASP A 109 -13.15 3.80 19.22
N GLU A 110 -13.68 4.36 18.13
CA GLU A 110 -14.53 3.69 17.14
C GLU A 110 -13.72 2.89 16.09
N PHE A 111 -12.51 3.35 15.75
CA PHE A 111 -11.67 2.71 14.72
C PHE A 111 -10.27 2.42 15.27
N LEU A 112 -10.02 1.15 15.61
CA LEU A 112 -8.72 0.68 16.06
C LEU A 112 -7.92 0.13 14.86
N PRO A 113 -6.75 0.70 14.50
CA PRO A 113 -5.92 0.22 13.39
C PRO A 113 -5.59 -1.28 13.48
N ARG A 114 -5.43 -1.78 14.71
CA ARG A 114 -5.24 -3.21 14.99
C ARG A 114 -6.40 -4.09 14.50
N GLY A 115 -7.64 -3.60 14.56
CA GLY A 115 -8.80 -4.36 14.08
C GLY A 115 -8.78 -4.54 12.56
N PHE A 116 -8.36 -3.51 11.81
CA PHE A 116 -8.17 -3.60 10.36
C PHE A 116 -7.00 -4.52 10.00
N LEU A 117 -5.87 -4.39 10.71
CA LEU A 117 -4.71 -5.25 10.46
C LEU A 117 -5.00 -6.73 10.76
N GLN A 118 -5.91 -7.04 11.69
CA GLN A 118 -6.31 -8.42 11.97
C GLN A 118 -6.92 -9.12 10.74
N MET A 119 -7.55 -8.37 9.84
CA MET A 119 -8.23 -8.88 8.64
C MET A 119 -7.28 -9.46 7.57
N ILE A 120 -5.96 -9.50 7.84
CA ILE A 120 -5.00 -10.28 7.04
C ILE A 120 -5.09 -11.79 7.27
N TYR A 121 -5.77 -12.21 8.35
CA TYR A 121 -5.91 -13.61 8.73
C TYR A 121 -7.32 -14.13 8.52
N VAL A 122 -7.46 -15.36 8.01
CA VAL A 122 -8.73 -16.08 8.01
C VAL A 122 -9.10 -16.43 9.44
N ASP A 123 -8.29 -17.22 10.14
CA ASP A 123 -8.42 -17.47 11.58
C ASP A 123 -7.09 -17.94 12.16
N THR A 124 -6.57 -17.24 13.15
CA THR A 124 -5.31 -17.61 13.82
C THR A 124 -5.46 -18.69 14.89
N ASN A 125 -6.70 -19.03 15.27
CA ASN A 125 -7.04 -19.81 16.47
C ASN A 125 -7.75 -21.12 16.15
N GLY A 126 -7.43 -21.77 15.02
CA GLY A 126 -7.98 -23.09 14.66
C GLY A 126 -8.75 -23.07 13.34
N PHE A 127 -8.09 -22.58 12.28
CA PHE A 127 -8.55 -22.83 10.92
C PHE A 127 -8.27 -24.29 10.57
N ASP A 128 -9.27 -25.14 10.75
CA ASP A 128 -9.21 -26.59 10.50
C ASP A 128 -10.61 -27.17 10.26
N ARG A 129 -10.69 -28.45 9.89
CA ARG A 129 -11.96 -29.15 9.64
C ARG A 129 -12.74 -29.54 10.90
N GLU A 130 -12.15 -29.42 12.09
CA GLU A 130 -12.86 -29.68 13.36
C GLU A 130 -13.71 -28.47 13.77
N HIS A 131 -13.28 -27.27 13.37
CA HIS A 131 -13.96 -26.01 13.67
C HIS A 131 -14.73 -25.45 12.47
N TYR A 132 -14.35 -25.81 11.24
CA TYR A 132 -14.95 -25.28 10.01
C TYR A 132 -15.53 -26.34 9.09
N LYS A 133 -16.62 -25.95 8.44
CA LYS A 133 -17.20 -26.62 7.29
C LYS A 133 -16.74 -25.89 6.02
N PHE A 134 -16.33 -26.67 5.03
CA PHE A 134 -15.92 -26.18 3.71
C PHE A 134 -16.89 -26.70 2.66
N ASP A 135 -17.56 -25.80 1.96
CA ASP A 135 -18.46 -26.13 0.85
C ASP A 135 -17.83 -25.65 -0.46
N TYR A 136 -17.49 -26.58 -1.35
CA TYR A 136 -16.93 -26.23 -2.66
C TYR A 136 -17.98 -25.58 -3.56
N VAL A 137 -17.68 -24.37 -4.02
CA VAL A 137 -18.57 -23.56 -4.86
C VAL A 137 -18.27 -23.77 -6.34
N GLY A 138 -16.99 -23.74 -6.72
CA GLY A 138 -16.59 -23.81 -8.11
C GLY A 138 -15.16 -23.35 -8.37
N ARG A 139 -14.90 -22.94 -9.62
CA ARG A 139 -13.60 -22.37 -10.04
C ARG A 139 -13.81 -20.98 -10.62
N GLU A 140 -12.91 -20.08 -10.28
CA GLU A 140 -12.90 -18.70 -10.75
C GLU A 140 -11.48 -18.27 -11.10
N PHE A 141 -11.34 -17.28 -11.99
CA PHE A 141 -10.06 -16.63 -12.26
C PHE A 141 -9.99 -15.30 -11.53
N LEU A 142 -8.94 -15.09 -10.75
CA LEU A 142 -8.60 -13.80 -10.16
C LEU A 142 -7.41 -13.22 -10.94
N GLY A 143 -7.71 -12.39 -11.94
CA GLY A 143 -6.71 -11.97 -12.92
C GLY A 143 -6.20 -13.18 -13.70
N GLU A 144 -4.91 -13.50 -13.55
CA GLU A 144 -4.26 -14.65 -14.17
C GLU A 144 -4.25 -15.90 -13.27
N VAL A 145 -4.69 -15.79 -12.01
CA VAL A 145 -4.63 -16.86 -11.01
C VAL A 145 -5.88 -17.72 -11.08
N ARG A 146 -5.71 -19.02 -11.34
CA ARG A 146 -6.81 -20.00 -11.30
C ARG A 146 -7.10 -20.39 -9.87
N CYS A 147 -8.35 -20.20 -9.45
CA CYS A 147 -8.77 -20.44 -8.07
C CYS A 147 -9.85 -21.50 -7.96
N LEU A 148 -9.75 -22.34 -6.92
CA LEU A 148 -10.83 -23.10 -6.33
C LEU A 148 -11.53 -22.22 -5.29
N VAL A 149 -12.87 -22.22 -5.30
CA VAL A 149 -13.68 -21.35 -4.44
C VAL A 149 -14.45 -22.18 -3.42
N PHE A 150 -14.37 -21.78 -2.15
CA PHE A 150 -15.04 -22.45 -1.04
C PHE A 150 -15.80 -21.45 -0.17
N ASP A 151 -17.02 -21.80 0.21
CA ASP A 151 -17.70 -21.18 1.33
C ASP A 151 -17.22 -21.85 2.63
N VAL A 152 -16.94 -21.03 3.64
CA VAL A 152 -16.35 -21.43 4.92
C VAL A 152 -17.24 -20.94 6.05
N ASP A 153 -17.79 -21.90 6.81
CA ASP A 153 -18.70 -21.66 7.92
C ASP A 153 -18.20 -22.35 9.20
N PRO A 154 -18.27 -21.70 10.37
CA PRO A 154 -17.93 -22.33 11.64
C PRO A 154 -18.97 -23.40 11.98
N LEU A 155 -18.51 -24.58 12.41
CA LEU A 155 -19.37 -25.70 12.80
C LEU A 155 -20.16 -25.38 14.09
N SER A 156 -19.53 -24.68 15.02
CA SER A 156 -20.15 -24.23 16.27
C SER A 156 -20.56 -22.76 16.19
N LYS A 157 -21.87 -22.49 16.32
CA LYS A 157 -22.41 -21.12 16.40
C LYS A 157 -22.03 -20.39 17.70
N GLY A 158 -21.50 -21.11 18.69
CA GLY A 158 -21.07 -20.55 19.98
C GLY A 158 -19.63 -20.02 19.98
N ASP A 159 -18.84 -20.40 18.98
CA ASP A 159 -17.43 -20.02 18.87
C ASP A 159 -17.35 -18.57 18.38
N LYS A 160 -16.74 -17.71 19.19
CA LYS A 160 -16.66 -16.28 18.91
C LYS A 160 -15.40 -15.95 18.12
N GLY A 161 -15.51 -15.02 17.17
CA GLY A 161 -14.38 -14.53 16.39
C GLY A 161 -13.93 -15.45 15.25
N ARG A 162 -14.75 -16.44 14.88
CA ARG A 162 -14.47 -17.37 13.76
C ARG A 162 -14.81 -16.72 12.43
N PHE A 163 -14.07 -16.99 11.38
CA PHE A 163 -14.40 -16.46 10.05
C PHE A 163 -15.72 -17.03 9.51
N VAL A 164 -16.46 -16.23 8.78
CA VAL A 164 -17.63 -16.65 8.00
C VAL A 164 -17.54 -15.96 6.67
N GLY A 165 -17.50 -16.72 5.58
CA GLY A 165 -17.40 -16.12 4.26
C GLY A 165 -16.90 -17.07 3.19
N ARG A 166 -16.25 -16.51 2.19
CA ARG A 166 -15.74 -17.22 1.01
C ARG A 166 -14.25 -17.05 0.88
N ILE A 167 -13.56 -18.13 0.50
CA ILE A 167 -12.12 -18.14 0.21
C ILE A 167 -11.89 -18.52 -1.26
N TRP A 168 -10.87 -17.91 -1.86
CA TRP A 168 -10.33 -18.26 -3.16
C TRP A 168 -8.93 -18.81 -2.96
N VAL A 169 -8.73 -20.03 -3.43
CA VAL A 169 -7.50 -20.79 -3.22
C VAL A 169 -6.89 -21.06 -4.59
N GLU A 170 -5.64 -20.70 -4.81
CA GLU A 170 -4.98 -21.02 -6.07
C GLU A 170 -4.78 -22.54 -6.25
N ASP A 171 -4.74 -23.02 -7.50
CA ASP A 171 -4.86 -24.45 -7.83
C ASP A 171 -3.55 -25.26 -7.89
N GLN A 172 -2.40 -24.64 -7.61
CA GLN A 172 -1.07 -25.28 -7.66
C GLN A 172 -0.64 -25.78 -6.28
N ASP A 173 -0.51 -24.87 -5.31
CA ASP A 173 0.04 -25.11 -3.98
C ASP A 173 -0.99 -24.90 -2.84
N TYR A 174 -2.25 -24.61 -3.22
CA TYR A 174 -3.40 -24.41 -2.34
C TYR A 174 -3.29 -23.19 -1.40
N HIS A 175 -2.64 -22.11 -1.84
CA HIS A 175 -2.59 -20.85 -1.11
C HIS A 175 -3.93 -20.11 -1.14
N ILE A 176 -4.36 -19.53 -0.01
CA ILE A 176 -5.53 -18.65 0.02
C ILE A 176 -5.12 -17.26 -0.49
N VAL A 177 -5.54 -16.91 -1.70
CA VAL A 177 -5.12 -15.66 -2.36
C VAL A 177 -6.10 -14.50 -2.13
N ARG A 178 -7.36 -14.83 -1.80
CA ARG A 178 -8.39 -13.87 -1.43
C ARG A 178 -9.39 -14.49 -0.46
N PHE A 179 -9.93 -13.70 0.44
CA PHE A 179 -11.07 -14.10 1.25
C PHE A 179 -11.98 -12.92 1.57
N ASN A 180 -13.28 -13.15 1.45
CA ASN A 180 -14.33 -12.16 1.63
C ASN A 180 -15.33 -12.65 2.69
N GLY A 181 -15.56 -11.85 3.72
CA GLY A 181 -16.43 -12.27 4.82
C GLY A 181 -16.28 -11.38 6.05
N GLY A 182 -16.52 -11.96 7.22
CA GLY A 182 -16.34 -11.29 8.49
C GLY A 182 -16.19 -12.28 9.65
N TYR A 183 -15.79 -11.80 10.82
CA TYR A 183 -15.70 -12.64 12.00
C TYR A 183 -17.05 -12.76 12.72
N SER A 184 -17.41 -13.97 13.11
CA SER A 184 -18.60 -14.34 13.83
C SER A 184 -18.59 -13.80 15.27
N SER A 185 -19.77 -13.59 15.83
CA SER A 185 -20.01 -13.06 17.19
C SER A 185 -19.66 -11.59 17.41
N ARG A 186 -20.71 -10.79 17.61
CA ARG A 186 -20.69 -9.42 18.14
C ARG A 186 -20.44 -9.48 19.65
N SER A 187 -19.30 -8.97 20.12
CA SER A 187 -19.21 -8.54 21.52
C SER A 187 -20.09 -7.29 21.69
N LYS A 188 -20.58 -7.02 22.90
CA LYS A 188 -21.25 -5.73 23.21
C LYS A 188 -20.32 -4.52 23.01
N THR A 189 -19.01 -4.76 22.90
CA THR A 189 -17.95 -3.73 22.88
C THR A 189 -16.97 -3.85 21.70
N SER A 190 -17.07 -4.88 20.85
CA SER A 190 -16.20 -5.05 19.67
C SER A 190 -17.04 -5.45 18.48
N TYR A 191 -16.96 -4.64 17.42
CA TYR A 191 -17.66 -4.84 16.16
C TYR A 191 -16.66 -5.41 15.15
N TYR A 192 -16.98 -6.59 14.62
CA TYR A 192 -16.27 -7.11 13.46
C TYR A 192 -16.93 -6.57 12.21
N PHE A 193 -16.11 -5.99 11.34
CA PHE A 193 -16.56 -5.47 10.07
C PHE A 193 -16.48 -6.55 9.00
N SER A 194 -17.31 -6.40 7.98
CA SER A 194 -17.19 -7.14 6.73
C SER A 194 -15.96 -6.64 5.98
N PHE A 195 -15.20 -7.55 5.41
CA PHE A 195 -13.96 -7.23 4.71
C PHE A 195 -13.71 -8.16 3.53
N ASP A 196 -12.89 -7.68 2.59
CA ASP A 196 -12.33 -8.41 1.47
C ASP A 196 -10.81 -8.27 1.52
N SER A 197 -10.10 -9.37 1.71
CA SER A 197 -8.66 -9.41 1.92
C SER A 197 -7.98 -10.12 0.77
N TRP A 198 -6.91 -9.53 0.27
CA TRP A 198 -6.16 -9.99 -0.91
C TRP A 198 -4.68 -10.16 -0.58
N ARG A 199 -4.11 -11.26 -1.08
CA ARG A 199 -2.67 -11.55 -1.03
C ARG A 199 -2.07 -11.44 -2.42
N THR A 200 -0.81 -11.03 -2.49
CA THR A 200 -0.02 -11.01 -3.73
C THR A 200 1.14 -11.99 -3.61
N ASN A 201 1.49 -12.61 -4.73
CA ASN A 201 2.72 -13.40 -4.81
C ASN A 201 3.92 -12.45 -4.90
N ASP A 202 4.94 -12.67 -4.07
CA ASP A 202 6.14 -11.83 -4.02
C ASP A 202 7.27 -12.29 -4.97
N GLY A 203 7.05 -13.37 -5.72
CA GLY A 203 8.01 -13.99 -6.63
C GLY A 203 8.79 -15.16 -6.03
N ASN A 204 8.73 -15.37 -4.71
CA ASN A 204 9.38 -16.50 -4.00
C ASN A 204 8.40 -17.63 -3.66
N SER A 205 7.26 -17.71 -4.35
CA SER A 205 6.13 -18.57 -3.98
C SER A 205 5.54 -18.27 -2.60
N GLU A 206 5.74 -17.06 -2.07
CA GLU A 206 5.06 -16.61 -0.86
C GLU A 206 3.88 -15.69 -1.22
N TRP A 207 2.73 -15.94 -0.61
CA TRP A 207 1.55 -15.09 -0.74
C TRP A 207 1.43 -14.18 0.47
N LEU A 208 1.74 -12.90 0.27
CA LEU A 208 1.78 -11.90 1.32
C LEU A 208 0.52 -11.03 1.27
N PRO A 209 -0.11 -10.70 2.42
CA PRO A 209 -1.21 -9.74 2.47
C PRO A 209 -0.82 -8.41 1.81
N ALA A 210 -1.70 -7.88 0.97
CA ALA A 210 -1.39 -6.66 0.21
C ALA A 210 -2.48 -5.60 0.32
N TYR A 211 -3.74 -6.04 0.38
CA TYR A 211 -4.89 -5.14 0.35
C TYR A 211 -6.07 -5.69 1.14
N ILE A 212 -6.75 -4.81 1.87
CA ILE A 212 -7.98 -5.10 2.57
C ILE A 212 -8.96 -3.98 2.27
N TYR A 213 -10.17 -4.34 1.83
CA TYR A 213 -11.30 -3.45 1.74
C TYR A 213 -12.29 -3.77 2.85
N SER A 214 -12.86 -2.77 3.50
CA SER A 214 -13.93 -2.95 4.47
C SER A 214 -14.99 -1.86 4.26
N GLU A 215 -16.24 -2.25 4.31
CA GLU A 215 -17.37 -1.34 4.17
C GLU A 215 -18.49 -1.77 5.11
N GLU A 216 -19.05 -0.79 5.81
CA GLU A 216 -20.20 -1.00 6.68
C GLU A 216 -21.28 0.04 6.39
N GLY A 217 -22.49 -0.44 6.16
CA GLY A 217 -23.71 0.35 5.97
C GLY A 217 -24.76 -0.01 7.02
N ASP A 218 -25.60 0.97 7.38
CA ASP A 218 -26.80 0.75 8.21
C ASP A 218 -26.56 0.09 9.59
N ASN A 219 -25.38 0.28 10.19
CA ASN A 219 -25.12 -0.16 11.55
C ASN A 219 -25.48 0.95 12.56
N VAL A 220 -26.34 0.64 13.54
CA VAL A 220 -26.77 1.62 14.56
C VAL A 220 -25.64 2.03 15.50
N ALA A 221 -24.58 1.21 15.60
CA ALA A 221 -23.51 1.38 16.57
C ALA A 221 -22.21 1.98 16.00
N VAL A 222 -22.04 2.00 14.68
CA VAL A 222 -20.83 2.49 14.00
C VAL A 222 -21.27 3.32 12.81
N ASN A 223 -20.63 4.47 12.60
CA ASN A 223 -20.93 5.31 11.44
C ASN A 223 -20.74 4.51 10.14
N THR A 224 -21.54 4.79 9.11
CA THR A 224 -21.30 4.24 7.77
C THR A 224 -19.90 4.63 7.31
N PHE A 225 -19.10 3.67 6.85
CA PHE A 225 -17.74 3.96 6.42
C PHE A 225 -17.29 3.03 5.30
N LYS A 226 -16.26 3.49 4.59
CA LYS A 226 -15.44 2.71 3.67
C LYS A 226 -14.00 2.80 4.11
N ALA A 227 -13.30 1.68 4.17
CA ALA A 227 -11.91 1.62 4.58
C ALA A 227 -11.08 0.80 3.58
N GLN A 228 -9.86 1.26 3.38
CA GLN A 228 -8.84 0.58 2.60
C GLN A 228 -7.58 0.46 3.43
N THR A 229 -7.08 -0.76 3.61
CA THR A 229 -5.79 -1.03 4.23
C THR A 229 -4.85 -1.63 3.19
N ARG A 230 -3.62 -1.10 3.12
CA ARG A 230 -2.57 -1.55 2.20
C ARG A 230 -1.35 -1.96 3.00
N LEU A 231 -0.70 -3.04 2.57
CA LEU A 231 0.50 -3.57 3.20
C LEU A 231 1.62 -3.73 2.17
N TRP A 232 2.83 -3.30 2.51
CA TRP A 232 4.01 -3.44 1.65
C TRP A 232 5.31 -3.41 2.44
N GLY A 233 6.44 -3.59 1.76
CA GLY A 233 7.75 -3.50 2.41
C GLY A 233 7.98 -4.63 3.42
N TYR A 234 7.61 -5.86 3.06
CA TYR A 234 7.80 -7.06 3.88
C TYR A 234 9.29 -7.38 4.13
N ALA A 235 10.19 -7.01 3.21
CA ALA A 235 11.63 -7.22 3.31
C ALA A 235 12.44 -6.01 2.83
N PRO A 236 12.44 -4.87 3.57
CA PRO A 236 13.07 -3.65 3.07
C PRO A 236 14.62 -3.70 3.08
N GLY A 237 15.22 -4.70 3.73
CA GLY A 237 16.69 -4.80 3.90
C GLY A 237 17.42 -5.84 3.03
N ARG A 238 16.77 -6.93 2.60
CA ARG A 238 17.48 -8.03 1.90
C ARG A 238 17.86 -7.69 0.46
N SER A 239 17.01 -6.99 -0.28
CA SER A 239 17.21 -6.73 -1.71
C SER A 239 18.31 -5.69 -2.00
N MET A 240 18.41 -4.61 -1.21
CA MET A 240 19.45 -3.59 -1.39
C MET A 240 20.85 -4.07 -0.96
N GLU A 241 20.98 -4.73 0.20
CA GLU A 241 22.29 -5.18 0.68
C GLU A 241 22.90 -6.24 -0.25
N GLU A 242 22.10 -7.21 -0.72
CA GLU A 242 22.56 -8.22 -1.67
C GLU A 242 22.93 -7.63 -3.03
N GLN A 243 22.15 -6.67 -3.56
CA GLN A 243 22.47 -6.01 -4.83
C GLN A 243 23.72 -5.13 -4.73
N GLU A 244 23.89 -4.35 -3.67
CA GLU A 244 25.05 -3.48 -3.49
C GLU A 244 26.33 -4.31 -3.25
N LEU A 245 26.27 -5.35 -2.43
CA LEU A 245 27.41 -6.26 -2.24
C LEU A 245 27.74 -7.03 -3.52
N SER A 246 26.74 -7.45 -4.30
CA SER A 246 26.94 -8.12 -5.58
C SER A 246 27.57 -7.20 -6.64
N LYS A 247 27.17 -5.91 -6.70
CA LYS A 247 27.82 -4.92 -7.59
C LYS A 247 29.28 -4.71 -7.21
N VAL A 248 29.59 -4.57 -5.92
CA VAL A 248 30.97 -4.41 -5.42
C VAL A 248 31.84 -5.63 -5.72
N LEU A 249 31.27 -6.84 -5.67
CA LEU A 249 32.00 -8.09 -5.97
C LEU A 249 32.25 -8.28 -7.48
N VAL A 250 31.36 -7.80 -8.36
CA VAL A 250 31.48 -7.95 -9.82
C VAL A 250 32.41 -6.89 -10.45
N GLU A 251 32.58 -5.72 -9.83
CA GLU A 251 33.42 -4.63 -10.35
C GLU A 251 34.94 -4.74 -10.03
N THR A 252 35.39 -5.81 -9.35
CA THR A 252 36.81 -5.98 -8.96
C THR A 252 37.66 -6.84 -9.91
N PRO A 253 37.91 -6.38 -11.14
CA PRO A 253 39.20 -6.67 -11.79
C PRO A 253 39.88 -5.42 -12.36
N ARG A 254 39.67 -4.24 -11.77
CA ARG A 254 40.47 -3.03 -12.09
C ARG A 254 41.00 -2.38 -10.81
N PRO A 255 42.28 -1.96 -10.77
CA PRO A 255 42.82 -1.28 -9.59
C PRO A 255 42.02 0.00 -9.33
N VAL A 256 41.56 0.14 -8.09
CA VAL A 256 40.90 1.36 -7.59
C VAL A 256 41.89 2.51 -7.73
N ASN A 257 41.67 3.36 -8.73
CA ASN A 257 42.43 4.58 -8.90
C ASN A 257 41.88 5.57 -7.88
N ASP A 258 42.70 5.93 -6.89
CA ASP A 258 42.35 6.89 -5.84
C ASP A 258 42.08 8.26 -6.49
N GLN A 259 40.80 8.61 -6.70
CA GLN A 259 40.38 9.86 -7.33
C GLN A 259 40.41 11.05 -6.36
N THR A 260 41.05 10.93 -5.19
CA THR A 260 41.21 12.04 -4.24
C THR A 260 42.00 13.23 -4.79
N ALA A 261 42.72 13.07 -5.92
CA ALA A 261 43.42 14.16 -6.59
C ALA A 261 42.49 15.18 -7.30
N ILE A 262 41.22 14.85 -7.56
CA ILE A 262 40.24 15.75 -8.23
C ILE A 262 39.27 16.38 -7.21
N ALA A 263 39.21 15.85 -5.97
CA ALA A 263 38.20 16.20 -4.98
C ALA A 263 38.38 17.56 -4.26
N ASN A 264 39.51 18.25 -4.44
CA ASN A 264 39.84 19.46 -3.67
C ASN A 264 39.60 20.80 -4.38
N ASP A 265 39.13 20.83 -5.63
CA ASP A 265 38.93 22.06 -6.42
C ASP A 265 37.45 22.43 -6.63
N TYR A 266 36.57 22.18 -5.65
CA TYR A 266 35.21 22.71 -5.72
C TYR A 266 35.21 24.21 -5.43
N SER A 267 34.62 25.00 -6.33
CA SER A 267 34.26 26.38 -5.96
C SER A 267 33.27 26.36 -4.79
N PRO A 268 33.23 27.40 -3.92
CA PRO A 268 32.33 27.43 -2.77
C PRO A 268 30.85 27.22 -3.12
N LEU A 269 30.42 27.67 -4.31
CA LEU A 269 29.05 27.45 -4.81
C LEU A 269 28.81 26.00 -5.22
N GLN A 270 29.77 25.37 -5.90
CA GLN A 270 29.68 23.95 -6.26
C GLN A 270 29.70 23.06 -5.01
N ALA A 271 30.54 23.37 -4.03
CA ALA A 271 30.56 22.64 -2.75
C ALA A 271 29.21 22.73 -2.02
N LYS A 272 28.59 23.91 -1.98
CA LYS A 272 27.25 24.10 -1.38
C LYS A 272 26.16 23.30 -2.12
N ARG A 273 26.22 23.24 -3.46
CA ARG A 273 25.29 22.44 -4.28
C ARG A 273 25.49 20.94 -4.06
N ALA A 274 26.73 20.47 -4.06
CA ALA A 274 27.08 19.08 -3.79
C ALA A 274 26.62 18.64 -2.40
N TRP A 275 26.79 19.51 -1.40
CA TRP A 275 26.29 19.27 -0.04
C TRP A 275 24.77 19.14 0.02
N GLY A 276 24.04 20.03 -0.67
CA GLY A 276 22.57 19.94 -0.79
C GLY A 276 22.13 18.63 -1.45
N ARG A 277 22.78 18.26 -2.56
CA ARG A 277 22.52 16.98 -3.26
C ARG A 277 22.74 15.78 -2.36
N GLN A 278 23.84 15.76 -1.62
CA GLN A 278 24.14 14.67 -0.70
C GLN A 278 23.08 14.56 0.41
N ALA A 279 22.53 15.68 0.90
CA ALA A 279 21.42 15.66 1.85
C ALA A 279 20.16 15.02 1.26
N GLU A 280 19.80 15.40 0.03
CA GLU A 280 18.66 14.84 -0.71
C GLU A 280 18.84 13.32 -0.89
N ASP A 281 20.02 12.87 -1.32
CA ASP A 281 20.34 11.46 -1.53
C ASP A 281 20.24 10.64 -0.23
N ASN A 282 20.72 11.20 0.90
CA ASN A 282 20.66 10.51 2.19
C ASN A 282 19.22 10.34 2.70
N ILE A 283 18.37 11.35 2.49
CA ILE A 283 16.96 11.28 2.87
C ILE A 283 16.24 10.26 1.99
N ALA A 284 16.43 10.32 0.67
CA ALA A 284 15.86 9.37 -0.27
C ALA A 284 16.26 7.93 0.05
N ALA A 285 17.55 7.68 0.27
CA ALA A 285 18.06 6.36 0.66
C ALA A 285 17.46 5.87 1.98
N LYS A 286 17.29 6.77 2.97
CA LYS A 286 16.64 6.40 4.24
C LYS A 286 15.16 6.09 4.07
N MET A 287 14.43 6.86 3.26
CA MET A 287 13.01 6.61 2.98
C MET A 287 12.81 5.33 2.18
N GLU A 288 13.72 5.02 1.25
CA GLU A 288 13.76 3.76 0.51
C GLU A 288 14.01 2.57 1.44
N GLN A 289 15.01 2.67 2.34
CA GLN A 289 15.28 1.67 3.37
C GLN A 289 14.08 1.46 4.31
N LEU A 290 13.29 2.50 4.58
CA LEU A 290 12.08 2.38 5.40
C LEU A 290 10.90 1.79 4.62
N GLY A 291 10.99 1.63 3.30
CA GLY A 291 9.90 1.20 2.42
C GLY A 291 8.88 2.30 2.14
N LEU A 292 9.20 3.56 2.46
CA LEU A 292 8.32 4.71 2.24
C LEU A 292 8.49 5.32 0.85
N MET A 293 9.68 5.18 0.26
CA MET A 293 9.99 5.63 -1.10
C MET A 293 10.28 4.43 -1.99
N ALA A 294 9.79 4.45 -3.22
CA ALA A 294 10.11 3.43 -4.22
C ALA A 294 11.60 3.51 -4.58
N PRO A 295 12.26 2.37 -4.88
CA PRO A 295 13.54 2.40 -5.59
C PRO A 295 13.41 3.16 -6.90
N TYR A 296 14.48 3.87 -7.29
CA TYR A 296 14.48 4.62 -8.54
C TYR A 296 14.25 3.67 -9.73
N GLY A 297 13.25 3.96 -10.56
CA GLY A 297 12.79 3.09 -11.63
C GLY A 297 12.26 3.86 -12.83
N ASP A 298 11.39 3.21 -13.59
CA ASP A 298 10.91 3.76 -14.87
C ASP A 298 9.88 4.87 -14.69
N VAL A 299 9.08 4.82 -13.61
CA VAL A 299 8.13 5.88 -13.28
C VAL A 299 8.88 7.20 -13.03
N ASP A 300 9.98 7.16 -12.26
CA ASP A 300 10.80 8.33 -11.98
C ASP A 300 11.33 8.96 -13.27
N LYS A 301 11.81 8.15 -14.22
CA LYS A 301 12.28 8.64 -15.54
C LYS A 301 11.17 9.27 -16.37
N VAL A 302 9.96 8.74 -16.31
CA VAL A 302 8.81 9.32 -17.01
C VAL A 302 8.47 10.69 -16.42
N LEU A 303 8.43 10.80 -15.09
CA LEU A 303 8.23 12.07 -14.38
C LEU A 303 9.32 13.09 -14.76
N GLU A 304 10.59 12.65 -14.78
CA GLU A 304 11.73 13.47 -15.19
C GLU A 304 11.68 13.89 -16.66
N THR A 305 11.08 13.08 -17.53
CA THR A 305 10.86 13.45 -18.94
C THR A 305 9.88 14.62 -19.05
N VAL A 306 8.80 14.60 -18.26
CA VAL A 306 7.82 15.71 -18.22
C VAL A 306 8.48 16.98 -17.67
N ILE A 307 9.29 16.86 -16.61
CA ILE A 307 10.07 17.98 -16.06
C ILE A 307 11.03 18.55 -17.10
N ASN A 308 11.79 17.70 -17.80
CA ASN A 308 12.73 18.14 -18.82
C ASN A 308 12.01 18.90 -19.96
N ASN A 309 10.80 18.48 -20.34
CA ASN A 309 9.98 19.22 -21.31
C ASN A 309 9.62 20.62 -20.79
N LEU A 310 9.31 20.76 -19.49
CA LEU A 310 9.03 22.04 -18.86
C LEU A 310 10.30 22.92 -18.80
N GLU A 311 11.44 22.37 -18.42
CA GLU A 311 12.71 23.10 -18.31
C GLU A 311 13.19 23.63 -19.66
N VAL A 312 13.20 22.78 -20.69
CA VAL A 312 13.66 23.14 -22.04
C VAL A 312 12.76 24.20 -22.66
N THR A 313 11.44 24.06 -22.56
CA THR A 313 10.52 25.04 -23.17
C THR A 313 10.50 26.38 -22.45
N ASN A 314 10.87 26.40 -21.17
CA ASN A 314 10.99 27.62 -20.37
C ASN A 314 12.42 28.18 -20.29
N ASN A 315 13.39 27.55 -20.98
CA ASN A 315 14.79 27.94 -21.00
C ASN A 315 15.38 28.06 -19.59
N LEU A 316 15.06 27.09 -18.73
CA LEU A 316 15.57 26.96 -17.37
C LEU A 316 16.88 26.15 -17.37
N ASP A 317 17.91 26.66 -16.69
CA ASP A 317 19.16 25.93 -16.42
C ASP A 317 19.31 25.79 -14.90
N ILE A 318 18.67 24.74 -14.37
CA ILE A 318 18.62 24.47 -12.93
C ILE A 318 19.82 23.60 -12.55
N GLN A 319 20.62 24.09 -11.61
CA GLN A 319 21.81 23.39 -11.13
C GLN A 319 21.79 23.26 -9.59
N PRO A 320 21.79 22.03 -9.06
CA PRO A 320 21.92 20.75 -9.75
C PRO A 320 20.60 20.25 -10.42
N PRO A 321 20.66 19.29 -11.37
CA PRO A 321 19.49 18.86 -12.16
C PRO A 321 18.33 18.36 -11.31
N VAL A 322 17.09 18.69 -11.68
CA VAL A 322 15.89 18.25 -10.98
C VAL A 322 15.71 16.74 -11.14
N ARG A 323 15.27 16.07 -10.07
CA ARG A 323 14.96 14.62 -10.06
C ARG A 323 13.53 14.40 -9.59
N CYS A 324 12.98 13.25 -9.93
CA CYS A 324 11.69 12.83 -9.39
C CYS A 324 11.85 11.56 -8.54
N ARG A 325 11.05 11.43 -7.48
CA ARG A 325 10.92 10.21 -6.68
C ARG A 325 9.48 9.89 -6.36
N VAL A 326 9.15 8.59 -6.25
CA VAL A 326 7.80 8.13 -5.89
C VAL A 326 7.71 7.74 -4.42
N LEU A 327 6.79 8.35 -3.68
CA LEU A 327 6.41 7.97 -2.32
C LEU A 327 5.34 6.88 -2.37
N MET A 328 5.46 5.83 -1.54
CA MET A 328 4.64 4.62 -1.65
C MET A 328 3.20 4.76 -1.10
N THR A 329 2.90 5.87 -0.44
CA THR A 329 1.57 6.19 0.14
C THR A 329 0.49 6.35 -0.94
N SER A 330 -0.76 6.07 -0.57
CA SER A 330 -1.94 6.25 -1.41
C SER A 330 -2.66 7.59 -1.21
N THR A 331 -2.14 8.44 -0.33
CA THR A 331 -2.47 9.87 -0.24
C THR A 331 -2.23 10.57 -1.58
N LEU A 332 -2.84 11.74 -1.77
CA LEU A 332 -2.64 12.58 -2.95
C LEU A 332 -1.73 13.74 -2.53
N GLU A 333 -0.42 13.55 -2.64
CA GLU A 333 0.56 14.53 -2.18
C GLU A 333 1.72 14.67 -3.15
N SER A 334 2.21 15.91 -3.27
CA SER A 334 3.45 16.26 -3.93
C SER A 334 4.20 17.27 -3.06
N PHE A 335 5.53 17.22 -3.11
CA PHE A 335 6.38 18.20 -2.45
C PHE A 335 7.76 18.20 -3.07
N THR A 336 8.57 19.20 -2.73
CA THR A 336 9.98 19.27 -3.12
C THR A 336 10.91 19.09 -1.94
N MET A 337 11.91 18.22 -2.11
CA MET A 337 13.06 18.05 -1.25
C MET A 337 14.30 18.60 -1.96
N GLY A 338 14.56 19.89 -1.78
CA GLY A 338 15.64 20.56 -2.51
C GLY A 338 15.36 20.56 -4.01
N HIS A 339 16.16 19.87 -4.82
CA HIS A 339 15.95 19.70 -6.26
C HIS A 339 15.29 18.36 -6.61
N THR A 340 14.82 17.62 -5.61
CA THR A 340 14.09 16.35 -5.83
C THR A 340 12.61 16.59 -5.61
N ILE A 341 11.80 16.46 -6.65
CA ILE A 341 10.34 16.50 -6.56
C ILE A 341 9.86 15.10 -6.18
N VAL A 342 8.97 15.01 -5.19
CA VAL A 342 8.40 13.75 -4.73
C VAL A 342 6.90 13.75 -4.97
N LEU A 343 6.39 12.68 -5.57
CA LEU A 343 4.95 12.47 -5.77
C LEU A 343 4.55 11.17 -5.09
N SER A 344 3.39 11.14 -4.43
CA SER A 344 2.84 9.89 -3.94
C SER A 344 2.33 9.01 -5.08
N ARG A 345 2.42 7.70 -4.88
CA ARG A 345 1.84 6.69 -5.76
C ARG A 345 0.34 6.92 -5.94
N GLY A 346 -0.36 7.26 -4.86
CA GLY A 346 -1.78 7.62 -4.93
C GLY A 346 -2.07 8.76 -5.89
N LEU A 347 -1.22 9.80 -5.90
CA LEU A 347 -1.36 10.91 -6.84
C LEU A 347 -1.09 10.48 -8.27
N VAL A 348 -0.01 9.72 -8.51
CA VAL A 348 0.32 9.20 -9.84
C VAL A 348 -0.80 8.30 -10.39
N ASP A 349 -1.39 7.45 -9.56
CA ASP A 349 -2.43 6.48 -9.94
C ASP A 349 -3.76 7.14 -10.37
N VAL A 350 -4.05 8.37 -9.91
CA VAL A 350 -5.34 9.05 -10.17
C VAL A 350 -5.28 10.11 -11.27
N LEU A 351 -4.08 10.47 -11.73
CA LEU A 351 -3.93 11.49 -12.75
C LEU A 351 -4.45 10.97 -14.10
N PRO A 352 -5.40 11.69 -14.73
CA PRO A 352 -6.11 11.17 -15.91
C PRO A 352 -5.27 11.23 -17.19
N ASP A 353 -4.29 12.14 -17.25
CA ASP A 353 -3.48 12.42 -18.43
C ASP A 353 -2.14 13.08 -18.06
N GLU A 354 -1.24 13.13 -19.05
CA GLU A 354 0.09 13.73 -18.93
C GLU A 354 0.02 15.26 -18.68
N ALA A 355 -1.02 15.96 -19.15
CA ALA A 355 -1.16 17.40 -18.93
C ALA A 355 -1.48 17.73 -17.46
N SER A 356 -2.32 16.92 -16.81
CA SER A 356 -2.62 17.03 -15.38
C SER A 356 -1.37 16.74 -14.55
N LEU A 357 -0.59 15.73 -14.95
CA LEU A 357 0.71 15.44 -14.35
C LEU A 357 1.69 16.60 -14.51
N ALA A 358 1.79 17.15 -15.72
CA ALA A 358 2.64 18.30 -16.01
C ALA A 358 2.25 19.53 -15.17
N ALA A 359 0.96 19.72 -14.88
CA ALA A 359 0.51 20.83 -14.05
C ALA A 359 1.04 20.73 -12.62
N ILE A 360 0.91 19.57 -11.99
CA ILE A 360 1.45 19.31 -10.66
C ILE A 360 2.97 19.46 -10.66
N LEU A 361 3.64 18.85 -11.64
CA LEU A 361 5.09 18.94 -11.77
C LEU A 361 5.56 20.39 -12.00
N ALA A 362 4.80 21.21 -12.72
CA ALA A 362 5.12 22.63 -12.92
C ALA A 362 4.97 23.44 -11.63
N HIS A 363 3.97 23.13 -10.78
CA HIS A 363 3.85 23.74 -9.45
C HIS A 363 5.06 23.41 -8.58
N GLU A 364 5.41 22.13 -8.47
CA GLU A 364 6.55 21.69 -7.68
C GLU A 364 7.88 22.22 -8.22
N LEU A 365 8.06 22.20 -9.55
CA LEU A 365 9.22 22.81 -10.21
C LEU A 365 9.33 24.29 -9.91
N SER A 366 8.21 24.99 -9.74
CA SER A 366 8.19 26.41 -9.39
C SER A 366 8.74 26.67 -8.00
N HIS A 367 8.51 25.79 -7.02
CA HIS A 367 9.19 25.87 -5.73
C HIS A 367 10.72 25.79 -5.88
N VAL A 368 11.21 24.91 -6.77
CA VAL A 368 12.65 24.80 -7.06
C VAL A 368 13.18 26.06 -7.74
N VAL A 369 12.49 26.57 -8.76
CA VAL A 369 12.87 27.77 -9.54
C VAL A 369 12.92 29.02 -8.68
N LEU A 370 11.90 29.22 -7.83
CA LEU A 370 11.82 30.34 -6.90
C LEU A 370 12.79 30.20 -5.72
N GLY A 371 13.46 29.05 -5.61
CA GLY A 371 14.39 28.76 -4.54
C GLY A 371 13.71 28.68 -3.17
N HIS A 372 12.43 28.32 -3.15
CA HIS A 372 11.72 27.96 -1.93
C HIS A 372 12.41 26.74 -1.34
N ARG A 373 13.08 26.93 -0.20
CA ARG A 373 13.86 25.87 0.43
C ARG A 373 13.19 25.48 1.71
N MET A 374 12.96 24.19 1.85
CA MET A 374 12.74 23.63 3.17
C MET A 374 14.02 23.78 4.00
N GLY A 375 13.84 24.06 5.28
CA GLY A 375 14.95 24.41 6.16
C GLY A 375 16.08 23.37 6.11
N ALA A 376 17.33 23.84 6.11
CA ALA A 376 18.54 23.02 5.94
C ALA A 376 18.80 22.01 7.08
N GLN A 377 17.83 21.81 7.99
CA GLN A 377 17.97 20.92 9.15
C GLN A 377 18.21 19.45 8.80
N PHE A 378 17.83 18.98 7.60
CA PHE A 378 17.99 17.60 7.16
C PHE A 378 19.35 17.30 6.51
N ALA A 379 20.18 18.32 6.27
CA ALA A 379 21.49 18.16 5.63
C ALA A 379 22.60 17.60 6.55
N PHE A 380 22.25 17.21 7.78
CA PHE A 380 23.19 16.64 8.75
C PHE A 380 22.84 15.18 9.03
N PHE A 381 23.72 14.25 8.62
CA PHE A 381 23.55 12.81 8.83
C PHE A 381 23.32 12.42 10.30
N ASN A 382 23.88 13.19 11.25
CA ASN A 382 23.66 13.00 12.69
C ASN A 382 22.17 13.12 13.07
N ARG A 383 21.38 13.89 12.32
CA ARG A 383 19.93 14.05 12.51
C ARG A 383 19.08 13.02 11.76
N LEU A 384 19.68 12.14 10.97
CA LEU A 384 19.01 11.00 10.33
C LEU A 384 19.23 9.69 11.10
N ARG A 385 20.00 9.71 12.21
CA ARG A 385 20.27 8.56 13.09
C ARG A 385 19.18 8.29 14.14
N PHE A 386 18.07 9.02 14.11
CA PHE A 386 17.00 8.85 15.10
C PHE A 386 16.17 7.59 14.85
N ASP A 387 15.53 7.11 15.91
CA ASP A 387 14.57 6.00 15.92
C ASP A 387 13.54 6.17 14.78
N GLU A 388 13.23 5.09 14.06
CA GLU A 388 12.36 5.07 12.86
C GLU A 388 11.00 5.76 13.11
N LYS A 389 10.58 5.79 14.38
CA LYS A 389 9.33 6.40 14.89
C LYS A 389 9.31 7.93 14.87
N GLU A 390 10.46 8.60 14.85
CA GLU A 390 10.56 10.07 14.88
C GLU A 390 10.85 10.70 13.52
N THR A 391 11.37 9.91 12.56
CA THR A 391 11.85 10.43 11.26
C THR A 391 10.71 11.07 10.44
N LEU A 392 9.51 10.48 10.42
CA LEU A 392 8.36 11.05 9.68
C LEU A 392 7.77 12.30 10.32
N ARG A 393 7.87 12.46 11.65
CA ARG A 393 7.38 13.68 12.34
C ARG A 393 8.22 14.90 12.00
N HIS A 394 9.42 14.70 11.47
CA HIS A 394 10.35 15.76 11.14
C HIS A 394 10.22 16.22 9.69
N PHE A 395 9.62 15.44 8.81
CA PHE A 395 9.35 15.79 7.41
C PHE A 395 8.07 16.63 7.25
N GLY A 396 7.96 17.71 8.04
CA GLY A 396 6.94 18.75 7.82
C GLY A 396 7.33 19.59 6.62
N PHE A 397 6.96 19.12 5.43
CA PHE A 397 7.22 19.80 4.17
C PHE A 397 6.07 20.76 3.86
N THR A 398 6.02 21.90 4.55
CA THR A 398 4.98 22.91 4.32
C THR A 398 5.61 24.23 3.94
N PHE A 399 5.21 24.76 2.79
CA PHE A 399 5.53 26.13 2.40
C PHE A 399 4.56 27.12 3.04
N THR A 400 4.97 28.38 3.10
CA THR A 400 4.08 29.46 3.54
C THR A 400 3.01 29.73 2.47
N PRO A 401 1.83 30.27 2.84
CA PRO A 401 0.79 30.60 1.85
C PRO A 401 1.26 31.53 0.73
N ASP A 402 2.20 32.44 1.04
CA ASP A 402 2.77 33.36 0.05
C ASP A 402 3.69 32.60 -0.94
N GLU A 403 4.48 31.64 -0.45
CA GLU A 403 5.33 30.78 -1.30
C GLU A 403 4.48 29.85 -2.18
N GLU A 404 3.39 29.30 -1.66
CA GLU A 404 2.43 28.51 -2.44
C GLU A 404 1.81 29.34 -3.56
N GLN A 405 1.31 30.55 -3.24
CA GLN A 405 0.72 31.42 -4.25
C GLN A 405 1.73 31.82 -5.34
N ALA A 406 2.97 32.11 -4.95
CA ALA A 406 4.03 32.42 -5.91
C ALA A 406 4.36 31.22 -6.80
N ALA A 407 4.42 30.01 -6.23
CA ALA A 407 4.65 28.77 -6.98
C ALA A 407 3.50 28.45 -7.94
N THR A 408 2.24 28.64 -7.52
CA THR A 408 1.08 28.48 -8.41
C THR A 408 1.15 29.42 -9.61
N GLN A 409 1.50 30.69 -9.36
CA GLN A 409 1.59 31.68 -10.43
C GLN A 409 2.72 31.35 -11.41
N GLU A 410 3.92 31.06 -10.92
CA GLU A 410 5.04 30.65 -11.77
C GLU A 410 4.71 29.34 -12.52
N GLY A 411 4.07 28.37 -11.87
CA GLY A 411 3.71 27.09 -12.45
C GLY A 411 2.75 27.24 -13.63
N MET A 412 1.74 28.12 -13.51
CA MET A 412 0.88 28.48 -14.63
C MET A 412 1.66 29.12 -15.78
N ASP A 413 2.64 29.96 -15.48
CA ASP A 413 3.45 30.62 -16.50
C ASP A 413 4.43 29.65 -17.18
N LEU A 414 4.95 28.67 -16.45
CA LEU A 414 5.74 27.56 -17.01
C LEU A 414 4.89 26.71 -17.97
N LEU A 415 3.66 26.38 -17.58
CA LEU A 415 2.75 25.57 -18.39
C LEU A 415 2.33 26.27 -19.69
N ARG A 416 2.03 27.58 -19.63
CA ARG A 416 1.63 28.37 -20.82
C ARG A 416 2.71 28.39 -21.91
N ARG A 417 3.97 28.28 -21.52
CA ARG A 417 5.15 28.24 -22.42
C ARG A 417 5.52 26.81 -22.84
N SER A 418 4.85 25.80 -22.28
CA SER A 418 5.16 24.38 -22.50
C SER A 418 4.30 23.73 -23.61
N PRO A 419 4.60 22.47 -23.99
CA PRO A 419 3.77 21.70 -24.92
C PRO A 419 2.35 21.42 -24.40
N TYR A 420 2.11 21.56 -23.09
CA TYR A 420 0.84 21.26 -22.43
C TYR A 420 -0.15 22.44 -22.44
N LYS A 421 0.24 23.60 -22.98
CA LYS A 421 -0.56 24.83 -22.99
C LYS A 421 -1.96 24.68 -23.64
N ASP A 422 -2.06 23.81 -24.65
CA ASP A 422 -3.27 23.60 -25.46
C ASP A 422 -4.10 22.39 -24.98
N GLN A 423 -3.70 21.76 -23.87
CA GLN A 423 -4.44 20.70 -23.18
C GLN A 423 -4.95 21.20 -21.81
N PRO A 424 -5.72 22.30 -21.75
CA PRO A 424 -6.08 22.93 -20.48
C PRO A 424 -6.94 22.02 -19.58
N GLY A 425 -7.66 21.05 -20.17
CA GLY A 425 -8.32 19.91 -19.51
C GLY A 425 -8.82 20.16 -18.09
N ASN A 426 -8.60 19.18 -17.21
CA ASN A 426 -8.77 19.37 -15.76
C ASN A 426 -7.50 19.91 -15.09
N ALA A 427 -6.42 20.12 -15.84
CA ALA A 427 -5.09 20.46 -15.36
C ALA A 427 -5.06 21.76 -14.52
N GLN A 428 -5.85 22.78 -14.90
CA GLN A 428 -5.96 24.02 -14.12
C GLN A 428 -6.61 23.82 -12.75
N PHE A 429 -7.49 22.83 -12.58
CA PHE A 429 -8.12 22.56 -11.28
C PHE A 429 -7.13 21.97 -10.27
N PHE A 430 -6.11 21.24 -10.72
CA PHE A 430 -5.07 20.69 -9.85
C PHE A 430 -4.12 21.77 -9.31
N LEU A 431 -4.04 22.94 -9.94
CA LEU A 431 -3.24 24.08 -9.45
C LEU A 431 -4.01 24.99 -8.47
N GLN A 432 -5.33 24.81 -8.35
CA GLN A 432 -6.21 25.63 -7.51
C GLN A 432 -6.73 24.88 -6.27
N ALA A 433 -6.53 23.56 -6.22
CA ALA A 433 -6.87 22.69 -5.10
C ALA A 433 -5.73 22.68 -4.09
#